data_AF-A0A7K5UB02-F1
#
_entry.id   AF-A0A7K5UB02-F1
#
_cell.length_a   1.000
_cell.length_b   1.000
_cell.length_c   1.000
_cell.angle_alpha   90.00
_cell.angle_beta   90.00
_cell.angle_gamma   90.00
#
_symmetry.space_group_name_H-M   'P 1'
#
loop_
_entity.id
_entity.type
_entity.pdbx_description
1 polymer ?
#
loop_
_entity_poly.entity_id
_entity_poly.type
_entity_poly.pdbx_seq_one_letter_code
_entity_poly.pdbx_strand_id
1 'polypeptide(L)'
;QVPTLMMDTQFSEFTPDITPIMLAAHTNNYEIIKLLVQRRVTIPRPHQIRCNCVECVSSSEVDSLRHSRSRLNIYKALASPSLIALSSEDPILTAFRLGWELKELSKVENEFKAEYEELSQQCKRFAKDLLDQARSSRELEIILNHRDDQSEELDPQKCHDLAKLKVAIKYHQKEFVAQPNCQQLLATLWYDGFPGWRRKHWAVKLLTCVTIGLLFPVLSVAYLIAPKSRLGLFIKKPFIKFICHTGSYLTFLFMLLLASQHIVRTDLHMQGPPPTIVEWMILPWVLGFIWGEIKEMWDGGFNEYVHDWWNLMDFAMNSLYLATISLKIVAYVKYNGSRPREEWEMWHPTLIAEALFAISNILSSLRLISLFTANSHLGPLQISLGRMLLDILKFLFIYCLVLLAFANGLNQLYFYYETSASEEPNNCKGIRCEKQNNAFSTLFETLQSLFWSVFGLLNLYVTNVKARHEFTEFVGATMFGTYNVISLVVLLNMLIAMMNNSYQLIA
;
A
#
# COMPACT_ATOMS: atom_id res chain seq x y z
N GLN A 1 -51.96 51.23 -9.36
CA GLN A 1 -52.29 49.80 -9.36
C GLN A 1 -51.54 49.16 -10.50
N VAL A 2 -50.42 48.48 -10.19
CA VAL A 2 -49.72 47.61 -11.12
C VAL A 2 -50.36 46.22 -10.97
N PRO A 3 -50.84 45.58 -12.04
CA PRO A 3 -51.59 44.33 -11.92
C PRO A 3 -50.72 43.21 -11.37
N THR A 4 -51.23 42.53 -10.35
CA THR A 4 -50.70 41.36 -9.62
C THR A 4 -50.74 40.07 -10.45
N LEU A 5 -50.46 40.14 -11.75
CA LEU A 5 -50.52 39.01 -12.69
C LEU A 5 -49.21 38.77 -13.46
N MET A 6 -48.11 39.39 -13.02
CA MET A 6 -46.77 39.20 -13.59
C MET A 6 -45.73 38.67 -12.60
N MET A 7 -46.10 38.30 -11.36
CA MET A 7 -45.14 37.73 -10.40
C MET A 7 -44.89 36.22 -10.57
N ASP A 8 -45.68 35.52 -11.38
CA ASP A 8 -45.46 34.09 -11.71
C ASP A 8 -44.57 33.87 -12.95
N THR A 9 -44.02 34.92 -13.56
CA THR A 9 -43.42 34.82 -14.90
C THR A 9 -41.95 34.36 -14.95
N GLN A 10 -41.29 34.13 -13.81
CA GLN A 10 -39.88 33.69 -13.77
C GLN A 10 -39.63 32.51 -12.82
N PHE A 11 -40.63 31.65 -12.60
CA PHE A 11 -40.42 30.39 -11.90
C PHE A 11 -40.17 29.27 -12.90
N SER A 12 -38.89 28.95 -13.13
CA SER A 12 -38.49 27.70 -13.79
C SER A 12 -38.26 26.61 -12.74
N GLU A 13 -38.75 25.41 -12.98
CA GLU A 13 -38.49 24.24 -12.11
C GLU A 13 -37.02 23.80 -12.19
N PHE A 14 -36.36 24.06 -13.32
CA PHE A 14 -34.94 23.80 -13.54
C PHE A 14 -34.07 24.98 -13.16
N THR A 15 -32.84 24.69 -12.73
CA THR A 15 -31.84 25.70 -12.47
C THR A 15 -31.40 26.38 -13.77
N PRO A 16 -31.03 27.68 -13.74
CA PRO A 16 -30.79 28.47 -14.95
C PRO A 16 -29.55 28.05 -15.76
N ASP A 17 -28.70 27.18 -15.23
CA ASP A 17 -27.52 26.61 -15.86
C ASP A 17 -27.82 25.34 -16.71
N ILE A 18 -28.98 24.71 -16.53
CA ILE A 18 -29.30 23.46 -17.23
C ILE A 18 -29.70 23.74 -18.67
N THR A 19 -28.92 23.20 -19.60
CA THR A 19 -29.25 23.20 -21.03
C THR A 19 -30.08 21.97 -21.43
N PRO A 20 -30.83 22.00 -22.54
CA PRO A 20 -31.65 20.86 -22.99
C PRO A 20 -30.85 19.56 -23.17
N ILE A 21 -29.61 19.66 -23.66
CA ILE A 21 -28.72 18.50 -23.83
C ILE A 21 -28.23 17.94 -22.48
N MET A 22 -27.96 18.81 -21.49
CA MET A 22 -27.60 18.36 -20.14
C MET A 22 -28.75 17.59 -19.49
N LEU A 23 -29.97 18.10 -19.60
CA LEU A 23 -31.15 17.44 -19.04
C LEU A 23 -31.46 16.10 -19.75
N ALA A 24 -31.30 16.05 -21.08
CA ALA A 24 -31.42 14.80 -21.83
C ALA A 24 -30.34 13.78 -21.41
N ALA A 25 -29.12 14.23 -21.14
CA ALA A 25 -28.05 13.38 -20.65
C ALA A 25 -28.30 12.89 -19.21
N HIS A 26 -28.86 13.73 -18.33
CA HIS A 26 -29.23 13.35 -16.96
C HIS A 26 -30.31 12.26 -16.93
N THR A 27 -31.25 12.27 -17.87
CA THR A 27 -32.26 11.21 -18.03
C THR A 27 -31.73 9.96 -18.74
N ASN A 28 -30.50 10.03 -19.29
CA ASN A 28 -29.84 8.94 -20.01
C ASN A 28 -30.71 8.32 -21.14
N ASN A 29 -31.50 9.14 -21.84
CA ASN A 29 -32.36 8.69 -22.93
C ASN A 29 -31.63 8.82 -24.28
N TYR A 30 -31.27 7.69 -24.88
CA TYR A 30 -30.52 7.60 -26.12
C TYR A 30 -31.18 8.33 -27.30
N GLU A 31 -32.50 8.21 -27.48
CA GLU A 31 -33.21 8.77 -28.64
C GLU A 31 -33.21 10.30 -28.60
N ILE A 32 -33.49 10.87 -27.43
CA ILE A 32 -33.51 12.32 -27.23
C ILE A 32 -32.10 12.90 -27.43
N ILE A 33 -31.09 12.26 -26.84
CA ILE A 33 -29.69 12.69 -26.99
C ILE A 33 -29.28 12.64 -28.46
N LYS A 34 -29.62 11.57 -29.19
CA LYS A 34 -29.31 11.43 -30.61
C LYS A 34 -29.91 12.56 -31.44
N LEU A 35 -31.19 12.92 -31.22
CA LEU A 35 -31.86 14.02 -31.92
C LEU A 35 -31.17 15.37 -31.65
N LEU A 36 -30.75 15.61 -30.41
CA LEU A 36 -30.08 16.86 -30.02
C LEU A 36 -28.65 16.93 -30.57
N VAL A 37 -27.87 15.84 -30.48
CA VAL A 37 -26.49 15.77 -30.98
C VAL A 37 -26.43 15.96 -32.49
N GLN A 38 -27.42 15.46 -33.25
CA GLN A 38 -27.54 15.72 -34.69
C GLN A 38 -27.66 17.21 -35.04
N ARG A 39 -28.18 18.04 -34.12
CA ARG A 39 -28.26 19.49 -34.26
C ARG A 39 -26.99 20.23 -33.84
N ARG A 40 -25.88 19.51 -33.60
CA ARG A 40 -24.57 20.06 -33.20
C ARG A 40 -24.59 20.90 -31.93
N VAL A 41 -25.42 20.50 -30.95
CA VAL A 41 -25.39 21.10 -29.61
C VAL A 41 -24.08 20.72 -28.90
N THR A 42 -23.52 21.65 -28.15
CA THR A 42 -22.25 21.46 -27.43
C THR A 42 -22.48 21.55 -25.93
N ILE A 43 -21.84 20.66 -25.16
CA ILE A 43 -21.73 20.79 -23.70
C ILE A 43 -20.41 21.52 -23.40
N PRO A 44 -20.42 22.58 -22.58
CA PRO A 44 -19.19 23.24 -22.17
C PRO A 44 -18.32 22.27 -21.39
N ARG A 45 -17.03 22.16 -21.72
CA ARG A 45 -16.11 21.40 -20.87
C ARG A 45 -15.79 22.23 -19.62
N PRO A 46 -15.95 21.66 -18.42
CA PRO A 46 -15.61 22.38 -17.21
C PRO A 46 -14.09 22.63 -17.17
N HIS A 47 -13.70 23.79 -16.66
CA HIS A 47 -12.29 24.06 -16.37
C HIS A 47 -11.78 23.12 -15.27
N GLN A 48 -10.46 22.94 -15.21
CA GLN A 48 -9.83 22.23 -14.11
C GLN A 48 -10.16 22.89 -12.77
N ILE A 49 -10.20 22.12 -11.69
CA ILE A 49 -10.63 22.61 -10.37
C ILE A 49 -9.72 23.72 -9.85
N ARG A 50 -8.41 23.58 -10.13
CA ARG A 50 -7.38 24.55 -9.73
C ARG A 50 -7.20 25.66 -10.78
N CYS A 51 -8.21 25.89 -11.61
CA CYS A 51 -8.18 26.95 -12.60
C CYS A 51 -8.38 28.31 -11.93
N ASN A 52 -7.38 29.17 -12.03
CA ASN A 52 -7.41 30.53 -11.49
C ASN A 52 -7.72 31.55 -12.60
N CYS A 53 -8.49 31.18 -13.63
CA CYS A 53 -8.87 32.13 -14.67
C CYS A 53 -9.87 33.15 -14.15
N VAL A 54 -9.94 34.32 -14.80
CA VAL A 54 -10.80 35.45 -14.39
C VAL A 54 -12.27 35.03 -14.28
N GLU A 55 -12.76 34.18 -15.19
CA GLU A 55 -14.14 33.70 -15.19
C GLU A 55 -14.45 32.77 -14.00
N CYS A 56 -13.57 31.83 -13.67
CA CYS A 56 -13.75 30.92 -12.54
C CYS A 56 -13.72 31.67 -11.20
N VAL A 57 -12.75 32.58 -11.04
CA VAL A 57 -12.61 33.36 -9.81
C VAL A 57 -13.80 34.28 -9.63
N SER A 58 -14.16 35.07 -10.65
CA SER A 58 -15.31 35.97 -10.58
C SER A 58 -16.64 35.23 -10.37
N SER A 59 -16.86 34.10 -11.05
CA SER A 59 -18.07 33.30 -10.84
C SER A 59 -18.16 32.74 -9.43
N SER A 60 -17.03 32.29 -8.87
CA SER A 60 -16.97 31.75 -7.51
C SER A 60 -17.13 32.82 -6.43
N GLU A 61 -16.63 34.04 -6.65
CA GLU A 61 -16.81 35.16 -5.72
C GLU A 61 -18.25 35.69 -5.73
N VAL A 62 -18.90 35.70 -6.88
CA VAL A 62 -20.30 36.14 -7.01
C VAL A 62 -21.25 35.12 -6.40
N ASP A 63 -21.14 33.84 -6.78
CA ASP A 63 -21.98 32.76 -6.26
C ASP A 63 -21.26 31.41 -6.35
N SER A 64 -20.60 31.05 -5.25
CA SER A 64 -19.83 29.82 -5.13
C SER A 64 -20.69 28.56 -5.27
N LEU A 65 -21.90 28.55 -4.68
CA LEU A 65 -22.80 27.40 -4.71
C LEU A 65 -23.32 27.14 -6.11
N ARG A 66 -23.76 28.20 -6.81
CA ARG A 66 -24.21 28.08 -8.19
C ARG A 66 -23.08 27.63 -9.11
N HIS A 67 -21.87 28.12 -8.90
CA HIS A 67 -20.70 27.68 -9.66
C HIS A 67 -20.41 26.18 -9.46
N SER A 68 -20.37 25.70 -8.22
CA SER A 68 -20.18 24.27 -7.90
C SER A 68 -21.32 23.40 -8.43
N ARG A 69 -22.58 23.84 -8.30
CA ARG A 69 -23.76 23.10 -8.78
C ARG A 69 -23.78 22.99 -10.31
N SER A 70 -23.44 24.07 -11.01
CA SER A 70 -23.31 24.09 -12.46
C SER A 70 -22.24 23.11 -12.93
N ARG A 71 -21.07 23.10 -12.28
CA ARG A 71 -20.01 22.13 -12.58
C ARG A 71 -20.46 20.68 -12.37
N LEU A 72 -21.12 20.39 -11.25
CA LEU A 72 -21.66 19.05 -10.97
C LEU A 72 -22.69 18.64 -12.04
N ASN A 73 -23.58 19.53 -12.44
CA ASN A 73 -24.57 19.28 -13.50
C ASN A 73 -23.90 18.98 -14.85
N ILE A 74 -22.82 19.68 -15.20
CA ILE A 74 -22.03 19.41 -16.41
C ILE A 74 -21.39 18.02 -16.35
N TYR A 75 -20.72 17.69 -15.25
CA TYR A 75 -20.11 16.37 -15.07
C TYR A 75 -21.14 15.24 -15.08
N LYS A 76 -22.30 15.45 -14.48
CA LYS A 76 -23.42 14.50 -14.51
C LYS A 76 -23.93 14.26 -15.92
N ALA A 77 -23.94 15.29 -16.77
CA ALA A 77 -24.27 15.14 -18.18
C ALA A 77 -23.18 14.37 -18.95
N LEU A 78 -21.90 14.74 -18.77
CA LEU A 78 -20.77 14.11 -19.45
C LEU A 78 -20.57 12.64 -19.07
N ALA A 79 -20.86 12.27 -17.82
CA ALA A 79 -20.77 10.90 -17.31
C ALA A 79 -21.90 9.97 -17.81
N SER A 80 -22.86 10.49 -18.59
CA SER A 80 -24.00 9.73 -19.09
C SER A 80 -23.57 8.69 -20.14
N PRO A 81 -23.86 7.38 -19.95
CA PRO A 81 -23.49 6.31 -20.87
C PRO A 81 -23.96 6.54 -22.31
N SER A 82 -25.22 6.96 -22.49
CA SER A 82 -25.78 7.20 -23.82
C SER A 82 -25.09 8.33 -24.55
N LEU A 83 -24.69 9.38 -23.81
CA LEU A 83 -23.95 10.51 -24.39
C LEU A 83 -22.53 10.08 -24.79
N ILE A 84 -21.82 9.36 -23.91
CA ILE A 84 -20.46 8.87 -24.20
C ILE A 84 -20.48 7.97 -25.46
N ALA A 85 -21.45 7.05 -25.55
CA ALA A 85 -21.58 6.14 -26.68
C ALA A 85 -21.84 6.84 -28.03
N LEU A 86 -22.54 7.98 -28.02
CA LEU A 86 -22.88 8.74 -29.25
C LEU A 86 -21.82 9.76 -29.66
N SER A 87 -21.11 10.34 -28.68
CA SER A 87 -20.22 11.49 -28.91
C SER A 87 -18.74 11.16 -28.96
N SER A 88 -18.32 10.03 -28.38
CA SER A 88 -16.90 9.68 -28.22
C SER A 88 -16.46 8.66 -29.27
N GLU A 89 -15.29 8.89 -29.88
CA GLU A 89 -14.66 7.93 -30.81
C GLU A 89 -14.17 6.67 -30.08
N ASP A 90 -13.49 6.86 -28.95
CA ASP A 90 -13.15 5.79 -27.99
C ASP A 90 -13.94 5.99 -26.67
N PRO A 91 -15.08 5.31 -26.52
CA PRO A 91 -15.91 5.42 -25.31
C PRO A 91 -15.23 4.81 -24.07
N ILE A 92 -14.35 3.82 -24.22
CA ILE A 92 -13.67 3.15 -23.08
C ILE A 92 -12.65 4.11 -22.47
N LEU A 93 -11.79 4.70 -23.30
CA LEU A 93 -10.79 5.65 -22.83
C LEU A 93 -11.43 6.91 -22.25
N THR A 94 -12.51 7.40 -22.88
CA THR A 94 -13.26 8.55 -22.38
C THR A 94 -13.86 8.26 -21.00
N ALA A 95 -14.45 7.08 -20.80
CA ALA A 95 -14.95 6.65 -19.50
C ALA A 95 -13.83 6.51 -18.45
N PHE A 96 -12.63 6.05 -18.84
CA PHE A 96 -11.48 5.97 -17.92
C PHE A 96 -11.03 7.35 -17.45
N ARG A 97 -10.88 8.31 -18.38
CA ARG A 97 -10.48 9.69 -18.08
C ARG A 97 -11.52 10.39 -17.20
N LEU A 98 -12.80 10.34 -17.58
CA LEU A 98 -13.88 10.93 -16.79
C LEU A 98 -13.98 10.29 -15.40
N GLY A 99 -13.92 8.96 -15.31
CA GLY A 99 -13.97 8.26 -14.03
C GLY A 99 -12.82 8.65 -13.09
N TRP A 100 -11.63 8.90 -13.64
CA TRP A 100 -10.47 9.39 -12.88
C TRP A 100 -10.63 10.84 -12.45
N GLU A 101 -11.00 11.74 -13.38
CA GLU A 101 -11.23 13.15 -13.09
C GLU A 101 -12.28 13.34 -11.99
N LEU A 102 -13.40 12.61 -12.06
CA LEU A 102 -14.45 12.63 -11.04
C LEU A 102 -13.96 12.11 -9.69
N LYS A 103 -13.11 11.09 -9.67
CA LYS A 103 -12.58 10.54 -8.42
C LYS A 103 -11.56 11.47 -7.76
N GLU A 104 -10.81 12.23 -8.54
CA GLU A 104 -9.90 13.23 -8.01
C GLU A 104 -10.66 14.47 -7.55
N LEU A 105 -11.69 14.88 -8.31
CA LEU A 105 -12.62 15.95 -7.96
C LEU A 105 -13.34 15.69 -6.63
N SER A 106 -13.74 14.44 -6.37
CA SER A 106 -14.38 14.06 -5.09
C SER A 106 -13.47 14.19 -3.86
N LYS A 107 -12.15 14.32 -4.04
CA LYS A 107 -11.20 14.60 -2.95
C LYS A 107 -10.97 16.08 -2.74
N VAL A 108 -11.19 16.90 -3.77
CA VAL A 108 -10.99 18.35 -3.71
C VAL A 108 -12.26 19.06 -3.26
N GLU A 109 -13.44 18.65 -3.76
CA GLU A 109 -14.74 19.10 -3.26
C GLU A 109 -15.28 18.08 -2.26
N ASN A 110 -15.20 18.42 -0.97
CA ASN A 110 -15.63 17.53 0.11
C ASN A 110 -17.16 17.50 0.26
N GLU A 111 -17.82 18.61 -0.07
CA GLU A 111 -19.26 18.83 0.11
C GLU A 111 -20.09 17.92 -0.80
N PHE A 112 -19.67 17.77 -2.05
CA PHE A 112 -20.35 16.95 -3.08
C PHE A 112 -19.62 15.64 -3.36
N LYS A 113 -18.82 15.17 -2.40
CA LYS A 113 -17.98 13.97 -2.55
C LYS A 113 -18.81 12.75 -2.96
N ALA A 114 -19.97 12.55 -2.34
CA ALA A 114 -20.83 11.40 -2.59
C ALA A 114 -21.32 11.36 -4.05
N GLU A 115 -21.78 12.49 -4.60
CA GLU A 115 -22.27 12.53 -5.99
C GLU A 115 -21.13 12.29 -7.00
N TYR A 116 -19.94 12.84 -6.77
CA TYR A 116 -18.80 12.59 -7.67
C TYR A 116 -18.31 11.14 -7.61
N GLU A 117 -18.33 10.51 -6.43
CA GLU A 117 -17.98 9.09 -6.30
C GLU A 117 -19.00 8.20 -7.02
N GLU A 118 -20.29 8.55 -6.97
CA GLU A 118 -21.35 7.86 -7.73
C GLU A 118 -21.17 8.01 -9.25
N LEU A 119 -20.91 9.22 -9.74
CA LEU A 119 -20.67 9.46 -11.17
C LEU A 119 -19.40 8.78 -11.68
N SER A 120 -18.34 8.77 -10.87
CA SER A 120 -17.12 8.03 -11.17
C SER A 120 -17.44 6.55 -11.32
N GLN A 121 -18.18 5.98 -10.36
CA GLN A 121 -18.60 4.58 -10.38
C GLN A 121 -19.49 4.23 -11.58
N GLN A 122 -20.38 5.14 -11.99
CA GLN A 122 -21.19 5.00 -13.20
C GLN A 122 -20.32 4.86 -14.45
N CYS A 123 -19.26 5.68 -14.59
CA CYS A 123 -18.32 5.60 -15.70
C CYS A 123 -17.56 4.25 -15.71
N LYS A 124 -17.14 3.76 -14.53
CA LYS A 124 -16.45 2.46 -14.42
C LYS A 124 -17.34 1.29 -14.84
N ARG A 125 -18.60 1.30 -14.38
CA ARG A 125 -19.60 0.29 -14.76
C ARG A 125 -19.87 0.31 -16.25
N PHE A 126 -20.05 1.49 -16.84
CA PHE A 126 -20.25 1.62 -18.29
C PHE A 126 -19.08 1.00 -19.09
N ALA A 127 -17.83 1.29 -18.72
CA ALA A 127 -16.66 0.73 -19.42
C ALA A 127 -16.60 -0.80 -19.31
N LYS A 128 -16.95 -1.35 -18.15
CA LYS A 128 -17.03 -2.80 -17.91
C LYS A 128 -18.17 -3.44 -18.73
N ASP A 129 -19.37 -2.87 -18.66
CA ASP A 129 -20.55 -3.40 -19.34
C ASP A 129 -20.40 -3.34 -20.87
N LEU A 130 -19.66 -2.37 -21.39
CA LEU A 130 -19.31 -2.28 -22.81
C LEU A 130 -18.35 -3.39 -23.23
N LEU A 131 -17.34 -3.69 -22.41
CA LEU A 131 -16.40 -4.79 -22.66
C LEU A 131 -17.09 -6.17 -22.51
N ASP A 132 -18.14 -6.29 -21.70
CA ASP A 132 -18.98 -7.49 -21.58
C ASP A 132 -19.70 -7.87 -22.89
N GLN A 133 -19.84 -6.94 -23.83
CA GLN A 133 -20.48 -7.20 -25.14
C GLN A 133 -19.57 -7.89 -26.17
N ALA A 134 -18.27 -8.04 -25.90
CA ALA A 134 -17.34 -8.70 -26.81
C ALA A 134 -17.68 -10.20 -26.94
N ARG A 135 -17.89 -10.68 -28.18
CA ARG A 135 -18.35 -12.06 -28.43
C ARG A 135 -17.22 -13.01 -28.81
N SER A 136 -16.12 -12.49 -29.35
CA SER A 136 -14.99 -13.28 -29.79
C SER A 136 -13.70 -12.89 -29.05
N SER A 137 -12.78 -13.86 -28.89
CA SER A 137 -11.46 -13.58 -28.32
C SER A 137 -10.68 -12.59 -29.18
N ARG A 138 -10.90 -12.60 -30.50
CA ARG A 138 -10.28 -11.66 -31.44
C ARG A 138 -10.71 -10.22 -31.17
N GLU A 139 -12.00 -9.97 -30.97
CA GLU A 139 -12.50 -8.63 -30.59
C GLU A 139 -11.88 -8.18 -29.26
N LEU A 140 -11.85 -9.08 -28.27
CA LEU A 140 -11.28 -8.79 -26.96
C LEU A 140 -9.79 -8.44 -27.03
N GLU A 141 -9.00 -9.21 -27.79
CA GLU A 141 -7.58 -8.95 -28.02
C GLU A 141 -7.35 -7.61 -28.74
N ILE A 142 -8.20 -7.25 -29.70
CA ILE A 142 -8.11 -5.94 -30.37
C ILE A 142 -8.35 -4.81 -29.36
N ILE A 143 -9.39 -4.91 -28.54
CA ILE A 143 -9.72 -3.87 -27.55
C ILE A 143 -8.59 -3.72 -26.52
N LEU A 144 -8.08 -4.83 -25.97
CA LEU A 144 -7.09 -4.80 -24.90
C LEU A 144 -5.69 -4.39 -25.38
N ASN A 145 -5.37 -4.59 -26.66
CA ASN A 145 -4.08 -4.20 -27.25
C ASN A 145 -4.10 -2.85 -27.95
N HIS A 146 -5.26 -2.18 -28.06
CA HIS A 146 -5.37 -0.89 -28.74
C HIS A 146 -4.48 0.19 -28.08
N ARG A 147 -3.78 0.98 -28.91
CA ARG A 147 -2.98 2.15 -28.54
C ARG A 147 -3.48 3.37 -29.31
N ASP A 148 -3.51 4.52 -28.66
CA ASP A 148 -3.99 5.77 -29.27
C ASP A 148 -2.91 6.47 -30.12
N ASP A 149 -1.63 6.11 -29.95
CA ASP A 149 -0.50 6.80 -30.60
C ASP A 149 -0.04 6.13 -31.91
N GLN A 150 0.09 6.97 -32.94
CA GLN A 150 0.75 6.70 -34.23
C GLN A 150 2.29 6.62 -34.15
N SER A 151 2.87 6.31 -32.99
CA SER A 151 4.33 6.21 -32.86
C SER A 151 4.86 4.87 -33.38
N GLU A 152 5.87 5.00 -34.24
CA GLU A 152 6.44 4.01 -35.15
C GLU A 152 7.04 2.75 -34.48
N GLU A 153 7.25 1.75 -35.34
CA GLU A 153 7.94 0.46 -35.13
C GLU A 153 7.15 -0.63 -34.37
N LEU A 154 6.24 -1.27 -35.11
CA LEU A 154 5.73 -2.60 -34.78
C LEU A 154 6.89 -3.61 -34.76
N ASP A 155 7.40 -3.95 -33.58
CA ASP A 155 7.89 -5.30 -33.34
C ASP A 155 6.68 -6.24 -33.34
N PRO A 156 6.52 -7.17 -34.29
CA PRO A 156 5.42 -8.15 -34.28
C PRO A 156 5.44 -9.04 -33.01
N GLN A 157 6.55 -9.06 -32.28
CA GLN A 157 6.69 -9.73 -30.98
C GLN A 157 6.13 -8.93 -29.78
N LYS A 158 5.84 -7.63 -29.93
CA LYS A 158 5.19 -6.76 -28.92
C LYS A 158 3.66 -6.66 -29.11
N CYS A 159 3.08 -7.43 -30.04
CA CYS A 159 1.64 -7.44 -30.33
C CYS A 159 0.74 -7.93 -29.16
N HIS A 160 1.34 -8.33 -28.02
CA HIS A 160 0.66 -8.76 -26.80
C HIS A 160 0.99 -7.87 -25.59
N ASP A 161 1.33 -6.59 -25.81
CA ASP A 161 1.71 -5.67 -24.74
C ASP A 161 0.54 -5.23 -23.83
N LEU A 162 -0.70 -5.64 -24.13
CA LEU A 162 -1.92 -5.35 -23.36
C LEU A 162 -2.00 -3.87 -22.98
N ALA A 163 -1.79 -3.00 -23.97
CA ALA A 163 -1.58 -1.57 -23.75
C ALA A 163 -2.81 -0.90 -23.11
N LYS A 164 -4.02 -1.17 -23.59
CA LYS A 164 -5.25 -0.61 -23.02
C LYS A 164 -5.51 -1.16 -21.62
N LEU A 165 -5.11 -2.40 -21.34
CA LEU A 165 -5.18 -2.97 -19.99
C LEU A 165 -4.24 -2.23 -19.02
N LYS A 166 -3.01 -1.90 -19.44
CA LYS A 166 -2.08 -1.09 -18.63
C LYS A 166 -2.66 0.29 -18.34
N VAL A 167 -3.32 0.92 -19.31
CA VAL A 167 -4.05 2.19 -19.12
C VAL A 167 -5.21 2.02 -18.13
N ALA A 168 -5.97 0.93 -18.21
CA ALA A 168 -7.04 0.63 -17.24
C ALA A 168 -6.50 0.48 -15.81
N ILE A 169 -5.34 -0.17 -15.64
CA ILE A 169 -4.65 -0.30 -14.34
C ILE A 169 -4.21 1.08 -13.83
N LYS A 170 -3.59 1.91 -14.69
CA LYS A 170 -3.16 3.28 -14.35
C LYS A 170 -4.31 4.16 -13.86
N TYR A 171 -5.49 4.03 -14.47
CA TYR A 171 -6.70 4.74 -14.03
C TYR A 171 -7.49 4.02 -12.92
N HIS A 172 -6.91 2.98 -12.30
CA HIS A 172 -7.53 2.19 -11.22
C HIS A 172 -8.94 1.66 -11.57
N GLN A 173 -9.11 1.15 -12.80
CA GLN A 173 -10.35 0.59 -13.32
C GLN A 173 -10.51 -0.88 -12.91
N LYS A 174 -10.70 -1.09 -11.61
CA LYS A 174 -10.71 -2.43 -10.99
C LYS A 174 -11.76 -3.37 -11.59
N GLU A 175 -12.98 -2.88 -11.84
CA GLU A 175 -14.09 -3.69 -12.36
C GLU A 175 -13.88 -4.13 -13.81
N PHE A 176 -13.30 -3.26 -14.64
CA PHE A 176 -12.95 -3.57 -16.03
C PHE A 176 -11.89 -4.68 -16.09
N VAL A 177 -10.84 -4.58 -15.26
CA VAL A 177 -9.78 -5.59 -15.21
C VAL A 177 -10.32 -6.91 -14.64
N ALA A 178 -11.18 -6.86 -13.62
CA ALA A 178 -11.75 -8.04 -12.96
C ALA A 178 -12.81 -8.78 -13.79
N GLN A 179 -13.19 -8.26 -14.96
CA GLN A 179 -14.19 -8.88 -15.82
C GLN A 179 -13.82 -10.32 -16.22
N PRO A 180 -14.76 -11.28 -16.23
CA PRO A 180 -14.48 -12.69 -16.52
C PRO A 180 -13.74 -12.93 -17.84
N ASN A 181 -14.15 -12.25 -18.92
CA ASN A 181 -13.54 -12.39 -20.25
C ASN A 181 -12.08 -11.92 -20.25
N CYS A 182 -11.80 -10.78 -19.61
CA CYS A 182 -10.46 -10.24 -19.45
C CYS A 182 -9.56 -11.18 -18.62
N GLN A 183 -10.07 -11.67 -17.49
CA GLN A 183 -9.35 -12.61 -16.63
C GLN A 183 -9.09 -13.97 -17.29
N GLN A 184 -10.00 -14.43 -18.15
CA GLN A 184 -9.79 -15.64 -18.94
C GLN A 184 -8.62 -15.48 -19.91
N LEU A 185 -8.55 -14.37 -20.65
CA LEU A 185 -7.45 -14.07 -21.56
C LEU A 185 -6.11 -13.93 -20.82
N LEU A 186 -6.09 -13.23 -19.68
CA LEU A 186 -4.89 -13.09 -18.85
C LEU A 186 -4.40 -14.44 -18.35
N ALA A 187 -5.31 -15.33 -17.94
CA ALA A 187 -4.93 -16.66 -17.50
C ALA A 187 -4.38 -17.54 -18.63
N THR A 188 -4.86 -17.40 -19.87
CA THR A 188 -4.28 -18.13 -21.01
C THR A 188 -2.86 -17.66 -21.31
N LEU A 189 -2.58 -16.35 -21.19
CA LEU A 189 -1.23 -15.80 -21.34
C LEU A 189 -0.32 -16.19 -20.17
N TRP A 190 -0.86 -16.21 -18.95
CA TRP A 190 -0.10 -16.57 -17.74
C TRP A 190 0.38 -18.02 -17.74
N TYR A 191 -0.52 -18.96 -18.07
CA TYR A 191 -0.23 -20.40 -18.11
C TYR A 191 0.26 -20.89 -19.48
N ASP A 192 0.82 -20.01 -20.30
CA ASP A 192 1.41 -20.40 -21.58
C ASP A 192 2.46 -21.52 -21.36
N GLY A 193 2.37 -22.59 -22.15
CA GLY A 193 3.17 -23.81 -21.97
C GLY A 193 2.61 -24.89 -21.06
N PHE A 194 1.54 -24.64 -20.32
CA PHE A 194 0.90 -25.62 -19.45
C PHE A 194 -0.59 -25.82 -19.81
N PRO A 195 -0.88 -26.47 -20.96
CA PRO A 195 -2.26 -26.74 -21.33
C PRO A 195 -2.96 -27.56 -20.25
N GLY A 196 -4.13 -27.10 -19.83
CA GLY A 196 -4.92 -27.79 -18.81
C GLY A 196 -4.42 -27.63 -17.37
N TRP A 197 -3.54 -26.67 -17.06
CA TRP A 197 -3.08 -26.43 -15.68
C TRP A 197 -4.24 -26.32 -14.66
N ARG A 198 -5.33 -25.65 -15.05
CA ARG A 198 -6.54 -25.52 -14.21
C ARG A 198 -7.12 -26.86 -13.77
N ARG A 199 -7.08 -27.88 -14.64
CA ARG A 199 -7.68 -29.21 -14.42
C ARG A 199 -6.84 -30.12 -13.52
N LYS A 200 -5.56 -29.78 -13.25
CA LYS A 200 -4.67 -30.62 -12.44
C LYS A 200 -5.06 -30.59 -10.96
N HIS A 201 -4.91 -31.74 -10.29
CA HIS A 201 -5.05 -31.87 -8.85
C HIS A 201 -4.01 -31.00 -8.11
N TRP A 202 -4.35 -30.52 -6.91
CA TRP A 202 -3.51 -29.61 -6.14
C TRP A 202 -2.12 -30.20 -5.84
N ALA A 203 -2.04 -31.50 -5.55
CA ALA A 203 -0.76 -32.17 -5.27
C ALA A 203 0.18 -32.19 -6.48
N VAL A 204 -0.37 -32.39 -7.69
CA VAL A 204 0.42 -32.36 -8.93
C VAL A 204 0.91 -30.94 -9.21
N LYS A 205 0.07 -29.93 -8.95
CA LYS A 205 0.47 -28.52 -9.05
C LYS A 205 1.61 -28.21 -8.09
N LEU A 206 1.49 -28.61 -6.83
CA LEU A 206 2.53 -28.42 -5.82
C LEU A 206 3.85 -29.09 -6.21
N LEU A 207 3.83 -30.37 -6.58
CA LEU A 207 5.02 -31.11 -6.99
C LEU A 207 5.69 -30.48 -8.22
N THR A 208 4.90 -30.05 -9.21
CA THR A 208 5.43 -29.36 -10.40
C THR A 208 6.03 -28.00 -10.03
N CYS A 209 5.40 -27.23 -9.14
CA CYS A 209 5.94 -25.95 -8.68
C CYS A 209 7.25 -26.14 -7.87
N VAL A 210 7.31 -27.12 -6.98
CA VAL A 210 8.51 -27.42 -6.18
C VAL A 210 9.66 -27.88 -7.09
N THR A 211 9.39 -28.76 -8.05
CA THR A 211 10.43 -29.21 -9.00
C THR A 211 10.98 -28.05 -9.83
N ILE A 212 10.13 -27.20 -10.41
CA ILE A 212 10.58 -26.00 -11.15
C ILE A 212 11.33 -25.04 -10.21
N GLY A 213 10.81 -24.85 -9.00
CA GLY A 213 11.39 -24.00 -7.96
C GLY A 213 12.77 -24.46 -7.53
N LEU A 214 13.07 -25.76 -7.51
CA LEU A 214 14.42 -26.29 -7.23
C LEU A 214 15.34 -26.22 -8.46
N LEU A 215 14.78 -26.29 -9.68
CA LEU A 215 15.54 -26.19 -10.94
C LEU A 215 15.85 -24.74 -11.37
N PHE A 216 15.48 -23.73 -10.58
CA PHE A 216 15.70 -22.32 -10.92
C PHE A 216 17.16 -21.93 -11.26
N PRO A 217 18.23 -22.44 -10.59
CA PRO A 217 19.59 -22.00 -10.93
C PRO A 217 20.01 -22.55 -12.29
N VAL A 218 19.63 -23.79 -12.61
CA VAL A 218 19.92 -24.44 -13.90
C VAL A 218 19.19 -23.70 -15.04
N LEU A 219 17.91 -23.37 -14.84
CA LEU A 219 17.11 -22.63 -15.83
C LEU A 219 17.66 -21.22 -16.07
N SER A 220 18.08 -20.54 -15.01
CA SER A 220 18.66 -19.18 -15.11
C SER A 220 20.01 -19.17 -15.82
N VAL A 221 20.90 -20.12 -15.51
CA VAL A 221 22.20 -20.26 -16.19
C VAL A 221 22.01 -20.63 -17.66
N ALA A 222 21.06 -21.53 -17.97
CA ALA A 222 20.75 -21.90 -19.35
C ALA A 222 20.27 -20.68 -20.17
N TYR A 223 19.50 -19.77 -19.55
CA TYR A 223 19.09 -18.53 -20.19
C TYR A 223 20.24 -17.56 -20.42
N LEU A 224 21.16 -17.45 -19.45
CA LEU A 224 22.33 -16.57 -19.55
C LEU A 224 23.29 -17.01 -20.67
N ILE A 225 23.52 -18.32 -20.80
CA ILE A 225 24.46 -18.88 -21.80
C ILE A 225 23.80 -18.98 -23.18
N ALA A 226 22.56 -19.47 -23.25
CA ALA A 226 21.89 -19.78 -24.51
C ALA A 226 20.42 -19.31 -24.51
N PRO A 227 20.15 -18.00 -24.67
CA PRO A 227 18.81 -17.42 -24.52
C PRO A 227 17.80 -17.88 -25.59
N LYS A 228 18.28 -18.36 -26.75
CA LYS A 228 17.45 -18.90 -27.84
C LYS A 228 17.19 -20.42 -27.71
N SER A 229 17.78 -21.09 -26.72
CA SER A 229 17.55 -22.52 -26.49
C SER A 229 16.13 -22.81 -26.01
N ARG A 230 15.69 -24.07 -26.09
CA ARG A 230 14.37 -24.49 -25.58
C ARG A 230 14.20 -24.19 -24.08
N LEU A 231 15.27 -24.35 -23.29
CA LEU A 231 15.29 -24.02 -21.86
C LEU A 231 15.27 -22.50 -21.62
N GLY A 232 16.00 -21.73 -22.43
CA GLY A 232 15.99 -20.26 -22.36
C GLY A 232 14.62 -19.66 -22.72
N LEU A 233 13.89 -20.24 -23.68
CA LEU A 233 12.52 -19.84 -23.98
C LEU A 233 11.52 -20.27 -22.90
N PHE A 234 11.82 -21.32 -22.15
CA PHE A 234 10.96 -21.81 -21.06
C PHE A 234 10.90 -20.84 -19.88
N ILE A 235 12.02 -20.23 -19.47
CA ILE A 235 12.03 -19.23 -18.37
C ILE A 235 11.38 -17.90 -18.75
N LYS A 236 11.26 -17.58 -20.05
CA LYS A 236 10.57 -16.36 -20.51
C LYS A 236 9.07 -16.37 -20.19
N LYS A 237 8.47 -17.56 -20.03
CA LYS A 237 7.04 -17.72 -19.74
C LYS A 237 6.68 -17.12 -18.38
N PRO A 238 5.59 -16.34 -18.25
CA PRO A 238 5.29 -15.58 -17.03
C PRO A 238 5.20 -16.44 -15.76
N PHE A 239 4.49 -17.57 -15.83
CA PHE A 239 4.33 -18.47 -14.69
C PHE A 239 5.66 -19.09 -14.22
N ILE A 240 6.55 -19.45 -15.15
CA ILE A 240 7.87 -20.01 -14.82
C ILE A 240 8.78 -18.95 -14.22
N LYS A 241 8.78 -17.75 -14.80
CA LYS A 241 9.48 -16.60 -14.24
C LYS A 241 9.05 -16.35 -12.79
N PHE A 242 7.75 -16.32 -12.52
CA PHE A 242 7.20 -16.16 -11.16
C PHE A 242 7.71 -17.24 -10.19
N ILE A 243 7.65 -18.53 -10.57
CA ILE A 243 8.16 -19.62 -9.74
C ILE A 243 9.67 -19.49 -9.50
N CYS A 244 10.45 -19.12 -10.52
CA CYS A 244 11.91 -18.96 -10.38
C CYS A 244 12.27 -17.79 -9.45
N HIS A 245 11.59 -16.65 -9.56
CA HIS A 245 11.79 -15.52 -8.62
C HIS A 245 11.42 -15.93 -7.19
N THR A 246 10.27 -16.60 -7.02
CA THR A 246 9.84 -17.10 -5.71
C THR A 246 10.81 -18.13 -5.14
N GLY A 247 11.30 -19.07 -5.97
CA GLY A 247 12.29 -20.06 -5.59
C GLY A 247 13.60 -19.42 -5.14
N SER A 248 14.12 -18.45 -5.91
CA SER A 248 15.31 -17.68 -5.54
C SER A 248 15.12 -16.94 -4.21
N TYR A 249 13.96 -16.32 -4.00
CA TYR A 249 13.64 -15.60 -2.76
C TYR A 249 13.56 -16.54 -1.55
N LEU A 250 12.95 -17.71 -1.71
CA LEU A 250 12.92 -18.74 -0.66
C LEU A 250 14.32 -19.28 -0.35
N THR A 251 15.20 -19.43 -1.35
CA THR A 251 16.60 -19.79 -1.09
C THR A 251 17.36 -18.69 -0.34
N PHE A 252 17.10 -17.42 -0.64
CA PHE A 252 17.66 -16.30 0.11
C PHE A 252 17.24 -16.34 1.58
N LEU A 253 15.94 -16.52 1.87
CA LEU A 253 15.47 -16.65 3.25
C LEU A 253 16.03 -17.88 3.96
N PHE A 254 16.14 -19.00 3.25
CA PHE A 254 16.78 -20.20 3.79
C PHE A 254 18.25 -19.93 4.16
N MET A 255 18.99 -19.19 3.33
CA MET A 255 20.36 -18.77 3.62
C MET A 255 20.44 -17.83 4.83
N LEU A 256 19.47 -16.93 5.01
CA LEU A 256 19.40 -16.09 6.23
C LEU A 256 19.16 -16.93 7.49
N LEU A 257 18.32 -17.98 7.40
CA LEU A 257 18.12 -18.92 8.51
C LEU A 257 19.37 -19.75 8.79
N LEU A 258 20.13 -20.14 7.77
CA LEU A 258 21.42 -20.81 7.97
C LEU A 258 22.46 -19.88 8.61
N ALA A 259 22.44 -18.58 8.28
CA ALA A 259 23.32 -17.59 8.88
C ALA A 259 23.10 -17.46 10.40
N SER A 260 21.85 -17.60 10.88
CA SER A 260 21.53 -17.51 12.31
C SER A 260 21.88 -18.78 13.10
N GLN A 261 21.97 -19.95 12.45
CA GLN A 261 22.26 -21.22 13.13
C GLN A 261 23.72 -21.35 13.61
N HIS A 262 24.58 -20.32 13.44
CA HIS A 262 25.98 -20.32 13.86
C HIS A 262 26.77 -21.59 13.45
N ILE A 263 26.35 -22.27 12.37
CA ILE A 263 26.97 -23.52 11.90
C ILE A 263 28.42 -23.25 11.47
N VAL A 264 28.70 -22.04 11.00
CA VAL A 264 30.04 -21.52 10.73
C VAL A 264 30.45 -20.68 11.94
N ARG A 265 31.12 -21.31 12.92
CA ARG A 265 31.66 -20.63 14.11
C ARG A 265 32.69 -19.57 13.70
N THR A 266 32.32 -18.31 13.79
CA THR A 266 33.28 -17.21 13.95
C THR A 266 33.57 -17.02 15.43
N ASP A 267 34.78 -16.61 15.77
CA ASP A 267 35.12 -16.22 17.13
C ASP A 267 34.25 -15.03 17.55
N LEU A 268 33.26 -15.29 18.40
CA LEU A 268 32.26 -14.32 18.89
C LEU A 268 32.88 -13.12 19.62
N HIS A 269 34.15 -13.23 20.00
CA HIS A 269 34.93 -12.19 20.68
C HIS A 269 35.75 -11.31 19.73
N MET A 270 35.71 -11.57 18.42
CA MET A 270 36.39 -10.74 17.44
C MET A 270 35.57 -9.48 17.16
N GLN A 271 36.16 -8.29 17.34
CA GLN A 271 35.44 -7.03 17.20
C GLN A 271 35.07 -6.71 15.75
N GLY A 272 35.83 -7.18 14.76
CA GLY A 272 35.54 -6.99 13.33
C GLY A 272 35.77 -8.29 12.57
N PRO A 273 34.90 -9.31 12.71
CA PRO A 273 35.11 -10.59 12.07
C PRO A 273 35.02 -10.44 10.54
N PRO A 274 35.85 -11.18 9.78
CA PRO A 274 35.69 -11.24 8.33
C PRO A 274 34.31 -11.82 7.96
N PRO A 275 33.75 -11.46 6.79
CA PRO A 275 32.45 -11.98 6.38
C PRO A 275 32.47 -13.51 6.30
N THR A 276 31.46 -14.15 6.87
CA THR A 276 31.32 -15.60 6.85
C THR A 276 31.04 -16.11 5.44
N ILE A 277 31.25 -17.41 5.19
CA ILE A 277 30.92 -18.04 3.90
C ILE A 277 29.45 -17.79 3.53
N VAL A 278 28.55 -17.86 4.51
CA VAL A 278 27.12 -17.62 4.31
C VAL A 278 26.85 -16.16 3.95
N GLU A 279 27.53 -15.20 4.58
CA GLU A 279 27.43 -13.77 4.23
C GLU A 279 27.95 -13.46 2.83
N TRP A 280 29.06 -14.10 2.41
CA TRP A 280 29.55 -14.02 1.04
C TRP A 280 28.54 -14.57 0.03
N MET A 281 27.82 -15.64 0.39
CA MET A 281 26.75 -16.17 -0.44
C MET A 281 25.54 -15.22 -0.48
N ILE A 282 25.18 -14.55 0.62
CA ILE A 282 24.04 -13.61 0.69
C ILE A 282 24.29 -12.33 -0.13
N LEU A 283 25.54 -11.84 -0.17
CA LEU A 283 25.90 -10.58 -0.80
C LEU A 283 25.40 -10.42 -2.26
N PRO A 284 25.55 -11.41 -3.17
CA PRO A 284 24.95 -11.38 -4.50
C PRO A 284 23.44 -11.11 -4.54
N TRP A 285 22.66 -11.69 -3.60
CA TRP A 285 21.22 -11.43 -3.53
C TRP A 285 20.94 -9.98 -3.16
N VAL A 286 21.63 -9.46 -2.15
CA VAL A 286 21.46 -8.06 -1.70
C VAL A 286 21.78 -7.09 -2.84
N LEU A 287 22.90 -7.29 -3.55
CA LEU A 287 23.25 -6.47 -4.72
C LEU A 287 22.22 -6.60 -5.85
N GLY A 288 21.70 -7.81 -6.06
CA GLY A 288 20.63 -8.07 -7.03
C GLY A 288 19.32 -7.35 -6.71
N PHE A 289 18.91 -7.32 -5.44
CA PHE A 289 17.72 -6.60 -4.98
C PHE A 289 17.88 -5.09 -5.12
N ILE A 290 19.01 -4.53 -4.69
CA ILE A 290 19.30 -3.09 -4.84
C ILE A 290 19.26 -2.69 -6.32
N TRP A 291 19.89 -3.48 -7.19
CA TRP A 291 19.88 -3.21 -8.63
C TRP A 291 18.48 -3.36 -9.25
N GLY A 292 17.68 -4.31 -8.75
CA GLY A 292 16.28 -4.48 -9.13
C GLY A 292 15.44 -3.23 -8.82
N GLU A 293 15.51 -2.77 -7.57
CA GLU A 293 14.78 -1.59 -7.10
C GLU A 293 15.19 -0.30 -7.83
N ILE A 294 16.49 -0.12 -8.10
CA ILE A 294 16.98 1.06 -8.84
C ILE A 294 16.36 1.11 -10.24
N LYS A 295 16.25 -0.04 -10.92
CA LYS A 295 15.62 -0.10 -12.25
C LYS A 295 14.13 0.16 -12.20
N GLU A 296 13.43 -0.41 -11.22
CA GLU A 296 11.99 -0.17 -11.05
C GLU A 296 11.69 1.31 -10.76
N MET A 297 12.48 1.93 -9.90
CA MET A 297 12.37 3.37 -9.60
C MET A 297 12.67 4.25 -10.82
N TRP A 298 13.62 3.86 -11.66
CA TRP A 298 13.96 4.58 -12.88
C TRP A 298 12.84 4.48 -13.93
N ASP A 299 12.28 3.27 -14.13
CA ASP A 299 11.29 3.01 -15.18
C ASP A 299 9.89 3.54 -14.83
N GLY A 300 9.47 3.45 -13.55
CA GLY A 300 8.15 3.89 -13.10
C GLY A 300 8.08 5.34 -12.61
N GLY A 301 9.22 5.91 -12.21
CA GLY A 301 9.28 7.23 -11.58
C GLY A 301 8.93 7.21 -10.09
N PHE A 302 9.44 8.23 -9.37
CA PHE A 302 9.39 8.28 -7.91
C PHE A 302 7.97 8.33 -7.32
N ASN A 303 7.06 9.06 -7.95
CA ASN A 303 5.69 9.22 -7.43
C ASN A 303 4.89 7.91 -7.46
N GLU A 304 4.99 7.14 -8.55
CA GLU A 304 4.30 5.84 -8.65
C GLU A 304 4.93 4.85 -7.66
N TYR A 305 6.25 4.89 -7.48
CA TYR A 305 6.98 4.03 -6.54
C TYR A 305 6.54 4.21 -5.08
N VAL A 306 6.40 5.44 -4.59
CA VAL A 306 6.03 5.73 -3.18
C VAL A 306 4.58 5.35 -2.86
N HIS A 307 3.71 5.23 -3.87
CA HIS A 307 2.33 4.83 -3.67
C HIS A 307 2.16 3.34 -3.34
N ASP A 308 3.14 2.49 -3.65
CA ASP A 308 3.13 1.08 -3.24
C ASP A 308 3.84 0.90 -1.89
N TRP A 309 3.06 0.45 -0.89
CA TRP A 309 3.56 0.18 0.46
C TRP A 309 4.60 -0.96 0.49
N TRP A 310 4.53 -1.88 -0.47
CA TRP A 310 5.53 -2.94 -0.58
C TRP A 310 6.87 -2.41 -1.08
N ASN A 311 6.85 -1.47 -2.03
CA ASN A 311 8.06 -0.83 -2.54
C ASN A 311 8.74 0.00 -1.45
N LEU A 312 7.96 0.68 -0.60
CA LEU A 312 8.49 1.37 0.57
C LEU A 312 9.18 0.40 1.55
N MET A 313 8.58 -0.78 1.78
CA MET A 313 9.18 -1.82 2.64
C MET A 313 10.46 -2.38 2.04
N ASP A 314 10.50 -2.61 0.72
CA ASP A 314 11.69 -3.12 0.01
C ASP A 314 12.82 -2.09 0.02
N PHE A 315 12.51 -0.81 -0.17
CA PHE A 315 13.48 0.28 -0.01
C PHE A 315 14.05 0.34 1.41
N ALA A 316 13.19 0.24 2.43
CA ALA A 316 13.61 0.21 3.83
C ALA A 316 14.51 -1.01 4.13
N MET A 317 14.13 -2.19 3.64
CA MET A 317 14.93 -3.41 3.76
C MET A 317 16.31 -3.27 3.10
N ASN A 318 16.37 -2.79 1.86
CA ASN A 318 17.61 -2.65 1.11
C ASN A 318 18.54 -1.58 1.72
N SER A 319 17.98 -0.48 2.22
CA SER A 319 18.76 0.55 2.92
C SER A 319 19.37 0.04 4.23
N LEU A 320 18.66 -0.81 4.99
CA LEU A 320 19.20 -1.45 6.18
C LEU A 320 20.30 -2.48 5.85
N TYR A 321 20.17 -3.21 4.73
CA TYR A 321 21.25 -4.09 4.25
C TYR A 321 22.50 -3.29 3.85
N LEU A 322 22.34 -2.17 3.15
CA LEU A 322 23.45 -1.26 2.82
C LEU A 322 24.12 -0.70 4.08
N ALA A 323 23.34 -0.29 5.08
CA ALA A 323 23.86 0.18 6.36
C ALA A 323 24.61 -0.92 7.13
N THR A 324 24.13 -2.16 7.06
CA THR A 324 24.80 -3.32 7.66
C THR A 324 26.16 -3.57 7.00
N ILE A 325 26.22 -3.57 5.67
CA ILE A 325 27.46 -3.80 4.92
C ILE A 325 28.48 -2.69 5.21
N SER A 326 28.05 -1.42 5.21
CA SER A 326 28.93 -0.30 5.48
C SER A 326 29.51 -0.34 6.89
N LEU A 327 28.68 -0.62 7.91
CA LEU A 327 29.14 -0.75 9.29
C LEU A 327 30.08 -1.95 9.48
N LYS A 328 29.83 -3.09 8.83
CA LYS A 328 30.75 -4.24 8.88
C LYS A 328 32.10 -3.94 8.23
N ILE A 329 32.13 -3.22 7.11
CA ILE A 329 33.38 -2.79 6.47
C ILE A 329 34.15 -1.84 7.40
N VAL A 330 33.46 -0.86 7.99
CA VAL A 330 34.07 0.07 8.96
C VAL A 330 34.62 -0.69 10.18
N ALA A 331 33.87 -1.67 10.70
CA ALA A 331 34.32 -2.51 11.80
C ALA A 331 35.58 -3.32 11.44
N TYR A 332 35.59 -3.93 10.26
CA TYR A 332 36.71 -4.73 9.77
C TYR A 332 37.99 -3.91 9.56
N VAL A 333 37.88 -2.69 9.03
CA VAL A 333 39.04 -1.81 8.77
C VAL A 333 39.61 -1.23 10.07
N LYS A 334 38.74 -0.89 11.04
CA LYS A 334 39.15 -0.17 12.26
C LYS A 334 39.54 -1.10 13.41
N TYR A 335 38.93 -2.28 13.52
CA TYR A 335 39.10 -3.17 14.68
C TYR A 335 39.74 -4.50 14.29
N ASN A 336 41.00 -4.70 14.71
CA ASN A 336 41.75 -5.94 14.49
C ASN A 336 41.91 -6.80 15.76
N GLY A 337 41.26 -6.43 16.87
CA GLY A 337 41.41 -7.09 18.17
C GLY A 337 40.30 -8.09 18.49
N SER A 338 40.65 -9.14 19.23
CA SER A 338 39.70 -10.01 19.94
C SER A 338 39.59 -9.55 21.40
N ARG A 339 38.42 -9.05 21.79
CA ARG A 339 38.09 -8.69 23.18
C ARG A 339 36.79 -9.36 23.58
N PRO A 340 36.65 -9.79 24.85
CA PRO A 340 35.39 -10.36 25.31
C PRO A 340 34.24 -9.38 25.03
N ARG A 341 33.10 -9.91 24.58
CA ARG A 341 31.95 -9.11 24.09
C ARG A 341 31.33 -8.24 25.19
N GLU A 342 31.52 -8.66 26.44
CA GLU A 342 31.05 -7.95 27.64
C GLU A 342 31.73 -6.59 27.83
N GLU A 343 32.95 -6.41 27.34
CA GLU A 343 33.72 -5.16 27.44
C GLU A 343 33.47 -4.20 26.27
N TRP A 344 32.59 -4.56 25.33
CA TRP A 344 32.33 -3.73 24.16
C TRP A 344 31.48 -2.53 24.53
N GLU A 345 31.81 -1.38 23.94
CA GLU A 345 31.00 -0.18 24.07
C GLU A 345 29.61 -0.38 23.45
N MET A 346 28.58 0.22 24.04
CA MET A 346 27.18 0.11 23.59
C MET A 346 26.99 0.48 22.10
N TRP A 347 27.70 1.50 21.62
CA TRP A 347 27.61 1.99 20.23
C TRP A 347 28.66 1.37 19.30
N HIS A 348 29.17 0.18 19.63
CA HIS A 348 30.15 -0.50 18.79
C HIS A 348 29.56 -0.83 17.40
N PRO A 349 30.26 -0.51 16.28
CA PRO A 349 29.73 -0.68 14.92
C PRO A 349 29.23 -2.09 14.61
N THR A 350 29.89 -3.12 15.15
CA THR A 350 29.51 -4.53 14.97
C THR A 350 28.17 -4.86 15.64
N LEU A 351 27.89 -4.30 16.83
CA LEU A 351 26.61 -4.51 17.51
C LEU A 351 25.47 -3.85 16.75
N ILE A 352 25.70 -2.64 16.23
CA ILE A 352 24.73 -1.92 15.41
C ILE A 352 24.48 -2.69 14.11
N ALA A 353 25.55 -3.17 13.45
CA ALA A 353 25.42 -3.96 12.22
C ALA A 353 24.61 -5.26 12.45
N GLU A 354 24.87 -6.00 13.53
CA GLU A 354 24.11 -7.19 13.89
C GLU A 354 22.62 -6.88 14.14
N ALA A 355 22.34 -5.77 14.83
CA ALA A 355 20.96 -5.33 15.09
C ALA A 355 20.22 -4.93 13.81
N LEU A 356 20.85 -4.12 12.94
CA LEU A 356 20.27 -3.74 11.65
C LEU A 356 20.07 -4.94 10.72
N PHE A 357 21.01 -5.91 10.74
CA PHE A 357 20.86 -7.15 10.01
C PHE A 357 19.66 -7.96 10.49
N ALA A 358 19.44 -8.06 11.81
CA ALA A 358 18.28 -8.75 12.37
C ALA A 358 16.96 -8.08 11.95
N ILE A 359 16.89 -6.74 12.00
CA ILE A 359 15.71 -5.99 11.54
C ILE A 359 15.46 -6.22 10.04
N SER A 360 16.52 -6.21 9.23
CA SER A 360 16.44 -6.49 7.78
C SER A 360 15.91 -7.90 7.49
N ASN A 361 16.29 -8.88 8.30
CA ASN A 361 15.82 -10.26 8.16
C ASN A 361 14.34 -10.41 8.48
N ILE A 362 13.82 -9.63 9.44
CA ILE A 362 12.38 -9.57 9.74
C ILE A 362 11.62 -9.02 8.53
N LEU A 363 12.04 -7.87 8.00
CA LEU A 363 11.39 -7.25 6.83
C LEU A 363 11.45 -8.16 5.59
N SER A 364 12.59 -8.82 5.37
CA SER A 364 12.75 -9.82 4.30
C SER A 364 11.76 -10.97 4.45
N SER A 365 11.57 -11.49 5.66
CA SER A 365 10.62 -12.58 5.90
C SER A 365 9.17 -12.11 5.69
N LEU A 366 8.84 -10.89 6.11
CA LEU A 366 7.50 -10.29 5.92
C LEU A 366 7.15 -10.06 4.45
N ARG A 367 8.14 -9.84 3.56
CA ARG A 367 7.91 -9.65 2.12
C ARG A 367 7.22 -10.83 1.45
N LEU A 368 7.34 -12.05 1.99
CA LEU A 368 6.60 -13.23 1.50
C LEU A 368 5.09 -13.04 1.48
N ILE A 369 4.54 -12.21 2.37
CA ILE A 369 3.10 -11.94 2.45
C ILE A 369 2.58 -11.39 1.12
N SER A 370 3.37 -10.61 0.39
CA SER A 370 2.97 -10.07 -0.91
C SER A 370 2.67 -11.14 -1.98
N LEU A 371 3.30 -12.31 -1.88
CA LEU A 371 3.08 -13.44 -2.79
C LEU A 371 1.73 -14.12 -2.57
N PHE A 372 1.07 -13.87 -1.43
CA PHE A 372 -0.24 -14.44 -1.13
C PHE A 372 -1.34 -13.94 -2.07
N THR A 373 -1.14 -12.78 -2.71
CA THR A 373 -2.04 -12.24 -3.75
C THR A 373 -2.24 -13.19 -4.93
N ALA A 374 -1.24 -14.02 -5.24
CA ALA A 374 -1.31 -14.99 -6.33
C ALA A 374 -2.17 -16.23 -5.99
N ASN A 375 -2.45 -16.46 -4.70
CA ASN A 375 -3.26 -17.59 -4.26
C ASN A 375 -4.74 -17.19 -4.15
N SER A 376 -5.63 -18.00 -4.73
CA SER A 376 -7.08 -17.74 -4.74
C SER A 376 -7.72 -17.72 -3.35
N HIS A 377 -7.13 -18.40 -2.36
CA HIS A 377 -7.66 -18.44 -0.99
C HIS A 377 -7.07 -17.35 -0.07
N LEU A 378 -5.76 -17.12 -0.15
CA LEU A 378 -5.07 -16.15 0.74
C LEU A 378 -5.11 -14.72 0.20
N GLY A 379 -5.23 -14.54 -1.11
CA GLY A 379 -5.24 -13.23 -1.77
C GLY A 379 -6.34 -12.31 -1.24
N PRO A 380 -7.62 -12.72 -1.24
CA PRO A 380 -8.70 -11.88 -0.71
C PRO A 380 -8.50 -11.48 0.76
N LEU A 381 -8.01 -12.40 1.60
CA LEU A 381 -7.71 -12.15 3.01
C LEU A 381 -6.58 -11.14 3.19
N GLN A 382 -5.52 -11.23 2.37
CA GLN A 382 -4.42 -10.27 2.41
C GLN A 382 -4.89 -8.87 1.98
N ILE A 383 -5.69 -8.78 0.92
CA ILE A 383 -6.19 -7.50 0.41
C ILE A 383 -7.13 -6.83 1.42
N SER A 384 -8.00 -7.60 2.08
CA SER A 384 -8.87 -7.05 3.13
C SER A 384 -8.07 -6.56 4.33
N LEU A 385 -7.06 -7.33 4.79
CA LEU A 385 -6.15 -6.91 5.86
C LEU A 385 -5.41 -5.62 5.51
N GLY A 386 -4.87 -5.51 4.30
CA GLY A 386 -4.16 -4.31 3.84
C GLY A 386 -5.06 -3.06 3.81
N ARG A 387 -6.34 -3.20 3.42
CA ARG A 387 -7.29 -2.10 3.44
C ARG A 387 -7.68 -1.66 4.86
N MET A 388 -7.85 -2.61 5.78
CA MET A 388 -8.14 -2.32 7.18
C MET A 388 -6.96 -1.63 7.91
N LEU A 389 -5.72 -1.85 7.46
CA LEU A 389 -4.53 -1.25 8.07
C LEU A 389 -4.56 0.28 8.09
N LEU A 390 -5.13 0.91 7.04
CA LEU A 390 -5.30 2.37 7.01
C LEU A 390 -6.26 2.89 8.09
N ASP A 391 -7.28 2.11 8.44
CA ASP A 391 -8.20 2.48 9.51
C ASP A 391 -7.56 2.26 10.89
N ILE A 392 -6.75 1.20 11.04
CA ILE A 392 -5.96 0.96 12.25
C ILE A 392 -4.96 2.11 12.48
N LEU A 393 -4.27 2.61 11.44
CA LEU A 393 -3.34 3.72 11.58
C LEU A 393 -4.01 5.02 12.05
N LYS A 394 -5.22 5.34 11.55
CA LYS A 394 -5.99 6.49 12.03
C LYS A 394 -6.36 6.35 13.51
N PHE A 395 -6.72 5.14 13.94
CA PHE A 395 -7.05 4.87 15.34
C PHE A 395 -5.81 4.91 16.25
N LEU A 396 -4.69 4.37 15.77
CA LEU A 396 -3.41 4.41 16.47
C LEU A 396 -2.98 5.84 16.81
N PHE A 397 -3.31 6.81 15.96
CA PHE A 397 -3.06 8.23 16.25
C PHE A 397 -3.79 8.73 17.51
N ILE A 398 -5.07 8.35 17.68
CA ILE A 398 -5.84 8.68 18.89
C ILE A 398 -5.23 8.00 20.12
N TYR A 399 -4.82 6.74 19.99
CA TYR A 399 -4.13 6.02 21.05
C TYR A 399 -2.81 6.69 21.45
N CYS A 400 -2.00 7.13 20.49
CA CYS A 400 -0.75 7.84 20.75
C CYS A 400 -0.97 9.15 21.53
N LEU A 401 -2.04 9.89 21.27
CA LEU A 401 -2.40 11.09 22.03
C LEU A 401 -2.71 10.77 23.49
N VAL A 402 -3.49 9.72 23.74
CA VAL A 402 -3.80 9.26 25.10
C VAL A 402 -2.51 8.79 25.80
N LEU A 403 -1.70 7.97 25.14
CA LEU A 403 -0.43 7.48 25.68
C LEU A 403 0.52 8.63 26.06
N LEU A 404 0.66 9.65 25.21
CA LEU A 404 1.50 10.82 25.49
C LEU A 404 0.96 11.65 26.67
N ALA A 405 -0.36 11.85 26.75
CA ALA A 405 -1.00 12.61 27.83
C ALA A 405 -0.77 11.95 29.20
N PHE A 406 -0.98 10.63 29.28
CA PHE A 406 -0.73 9.86 30.50
C PHE A 406 0.76 9.74 30.82
N ALA A 407 1.63 9.63 29.80
CA ALA A 407 3.07 9.62 30.01
C ALA A 407 3.58 10.92 30.62
N ASN A 408 3.11 12.07 30.12
CA ASN A 408 3.45 13.37 30.71
C ASN A 408 2.96 13.47 32.16
N GLY A 409 1.73 13.03 32.44
CA GLY A 409 1.17 13.07 33.79
C GLY A 409 1.93 12.20 34.81
N LEU A 410 2.25 10.95 34.43
CA LEU A 410 2.99 10.04 35.30
C LEU A 410 4.44 10.47 35.48
N ASN A 411 5.11 10.91 34.41
CA ASN A 411 6.47 11.44 34.51
C ASN A 411 6.52 12.66 35.45
N GLN A 412 5.56 13.59 35.32
CA GLN A 412 5.50 14.77 36.20
C GLN A 412 5.35 14.40 37.69
N LEU A 413 4.66 13.30 37.99
CA LEU A 413 4.47 12.82 39.35
C LEU A 413 5.71 12.10 39.91
N TYR A 414 6.35 11.26 39.09
CA TYR A 414 7.43 10.35 39.53
C TYR A 414 8.85 10.86 39.26
N PHE A 415 9.01 11.96 38.54
CA PHE A 415 10.32 12.55 38.18
C PHE A 415 11.25 12.78 39.40
N TYR A 416 10.70 13.18 40.55
CA TYR A 416 11.50 13.46 41.76
C TYR A 416 12.02 12.22 42.48
N TYR A 417 11.51 11.04 42.14
CA TYR A 417 11.87 9.76 42.79
C TYR A 417 12.86 8.93 41.97
N GLU A 418 13.55 9.57 41.01
CA GLU A 418 14.57 8.90 40.22
C GLU A 418 15.73 8.41 41.10
N THR A 419 16.05 7.11 40.98
CA THR A 419 17.23 6.52 41.64
C THR A 419 18.33 6.24 40.63
N SER A 420 19.57 6.17 41.13
CA SER A 420 20.74 5.77 40.35
C SER A 420 20.79 4.25 40.16
N ALA A 421 21.40 3.76 39.06
CA ALA A 421 21.50 2.33 38.81
C ALA A 421 22.26 1.57 39.92
N SER A 422 23.24 2.24 40.55
CA SER A 422 24.04 1.69 41.66
C SER A 422 23.23 1.43 42.94
N GLU A 423 22.07 2.07 43.11
CA GLU A 423 21.20 1.88 44.27
C GLU A 423 20.17 0.76 44.09
N GLU A 424 20.11 0.17 42.89
CA GLU A 424 19.16 -0.88 42.54
C GLU A 424 19.85 -2.26 42.54
N PRO A 425 19.09 -3.34 42.84
CA PRO A 425 19.65 -4.69 42.83
C PRO A 425 20.22 -5.04 41.44
N ASN A 426 21.37 -5.72 41.42
CA ASN A 426 22.11 -6.10 40.21
C ASN A 426 22.59 -4.93 39.33
N ASN A 427 22.65 -3.69 39.86
CA ASN A 427 23.08 -2.50 39.12
C ASN A 427 22.28 -2.30 37.80
N CYS A 428 21.00 -2.68 37.80
CA CYS A 428 20.12 -2.62 36.65
C CYS A 428 19.01 -1.60 36.88
N LYS A 429 18.90 -0.63 35.96
CA LYS A 429 17.86 0.42 35.99
C LYS A 429 16.89 0.25 34.81
N GLY A 430 15.59 0.33 35.10
CA GLY A 430 14.52 0.36 34.12
C GLY A 430 13.54 -0.81 34.20
N ILE A 431 12.57 -0.81 33.29
CA ILE A 431 11.46 -1.80 33.29
C ILE A 431 11.84 -3.19 32.76
N ARG A 432 13.03 -3.33 32.18
CA ARG A 432 13.51 -4.61 31.62
C ARG A 432 14.36 -5.41 32.61
N CYS A 433 14.55 -4.90 33.82
CA CYS A 433 15.22 -5.61 34.90
C CYS A 433 14.31 -6.67 35.51
N GLU A 434 14.88 -7.69 36.15
CA GLU A 434 14.13 -8.75 36.84
C GLU A 434 13.12 -8.18 37.84
N LYS A 435 13.57 -7.23 38.67
CA LYS A 435 12.70 -6.37 39.46
C LYS A 435 12.57 -5.03 38.77
N GLN A 436 11.37 -4.75 38.26
CA GLN A 436 11.08 -3.52 37.53
C GLN A 436 11.24 -2.31 38.45
N ASN A 437 12.04 -1.34 38.04
CA ASN A 437 12.31 -0.13 38.82
C ASN A 437 12.33 1.10 37.89
N ASN A 438 12.19 2.30 38.48
CA ASN A 438 12.26 3.59 37.77
C ASN A 438 11.38 3.68 36.50
N ALA A 439 10.22 3.00 36.50
CA ALA A 439 9.34 2.90 35.32
C ALA A 439 8.86 4.26 34.82
N PHE A 440 8.61 5.20 35.74
CA PHE A 440 8.00 6.50 35.45
C PHE A 440 8.94 7.69 35.70
N SER A 441 10.25 7.45 35.85
CA SER A 441 11.21 8.49 36.25
C SER A 441 11.63 9.40 35.09
N THR A 442 11.59 8.89 33.84
CA THR A 442 11.88 9.67 32.64
C THR A 442 10.74 9.53 31.65
N LEU A 443 10.57 10.52 30.75
CA LEU A 443 9.50 10.49 29.76
C LEU A 443 9.61 9.26 28.84
N PHE A 444 10.83 8.92 28.41
CA PHE A 444 11.05 7.78 27.51
C PHE A 444 10.73 6.43 28.18
N GLU A 445 11.17 6.23 29.42
CA GLU A 445 10.82 5.02 30.19
C GLU A 445 9.32 4.97 30.51
N THR A 446 8.70 6.12 30.80
CA THR A 446 7.24 6.19 31.00
C THR A 446 6.48 5.75 29.75
N LEU A 447 6.90 6.23 28.56
CA LEU A 447 6.30 5.82 27.28
C LEU A 447 6.43 4.30 27.05
N GLN A 448 7.61 3.73 27.32
CA GLN A 448 7.80 2.28 27.22
C GLN A 448 6.97 1.50 28.25
N SER A 449 6.90 1.99 29.49
CA SER A 449 6.15 1.37 30.58
C SER A 449 4.67 1.28 30.25
N LEU A 450 4.07 2.38 29.77
CA LEU A 450 2.68 2.41 29.34
C LEU A 450 2.43 1.54 28.10
N PHE A 451 3.37 1.49 27.16
CA PHE A 451 3.28 0.57 26.03
C PHE A 451 3.25 -0.90 26.48
N TRP A 452 4.16 -1.31 27.36
CA TRP A 452 4.23 -2.68 27.86
C TRP A 452 3.08 -3.06 28.80
N SER A 453 2.43 -2.09 29.45
CA SER A 453 1.27 -2.36 30.30
C SER A 453 0.04 -2.80 29.52
N VAL A 454 -0.11 -2.36 28.26
CA VAL A 454 -1.19 -2.85 27.36
C VAL A 454 -1.11 -4.37 27.16
N PHE A 455 0.09 -4.95 27.22
CA PHE A 455 0.29 -6.40 27.14
C PHE A 455 0.26 -7.11 28.50
N GLY A 456 0.03 -6.38 29.60
CA GLY A 456 0.04 -6.92 30.95
C GLY A 456 1.43 -7.31 31.47
N LEU A 457 2.51 -6.78 30.87
CA LEU A 457 3.90 -7.12 31.23
C LEU A 457 4.53 -6.16 32.26
N LEU A 458 3.79 -5.14 32.70
CA LEU A 458 4.22 -4.21 33.74
C LEU A 458 3.53 -4.57 35.07
N ASN A 459 4.32 -4.78 36.12
CA ASN A 459 3.79 -5.11 37.44
C ASN A 459 3.30 -3.87 38.18
N LEU A 460 2.32 -4.05 39.08
CA LEU A 460 1.74 -2.93 39.83
C LEU A 460 2.72 -2.25 40.81
N TYR A 461 3.68 -3.00 41.38
CA TYR A 461 4.60 -2.46 42.40
C TYR A 461 5.53 -1.36 41.88
N VAL A 462 5.57 -1.11 40.58
CA VAL A 462 6.34 -0.01 39.97
C VAL A 462 5.79 1.38 40.31
N THR A 463 4.56 1.47 40.83
CA THR A 463 3.96 2.72 41.34
C THR A 463 4.45 3.09 42.73
N ASN A 464 5.13 2.19 43.43
CA ASN A 464 5.62 2.42 44.79
C ASN A 464 6.95 3.18 44.75
N VAL A 465 7.17 4.02 45.76
CA VAL A 465 8.39 4.83 45.92
C VAL A 465 9.16 4.39 47.16
N LYS A 466 10.49 4.61 47.17
CA LYS A 466 11.33 4.25 48.34
C LYS A 466 10.94 5.06 49.59
N ALA A 467 10.67 6.35 49.41
CA ALA A 467 10.12 7.20 50.46
C ALA A 467 8.61 6.98 50.54
N ARG A 468 8.10 6.52 51.68
CA ARG A 468 6.67 6.14 51.87
C ARG A 468 5.76 7.37 51.82
N HIS A 469 5.44 7.84 50.62
CA HIS A 469 4.46 8.88 50.35
C HIS A 469 3.19 8.24 49.79
N GLU A 470 2.35 7.71 50.68
CA GLU A 470 1.14 6.97 50.31
C GLU A 470 0.20 7.75 49.38
N PHE A 471 0.13 9.08 49.53
CA PHE A 471 -0.66 9.93 48.65
C PHE A 471 -0.16 9.91 47.19
N THR A 472 1.15 10.02 46.98
CA THR A 472 1.76 9.98 45.65
C THR A 472 1.58 8.61 45.01
N GLU A 473 1.81 7.53 45.78
CA GLU A 473 1.61 6.15 45.32
C GLU A 473 0.16 5.91 44.91
N PHE A 474 -0.80 6.39 45.72
CA PHE A 474 -2.22 6.27 45.44
C PHE A 474 -2.62 7.04 44.16
N VAL A 475 -2.17 8.29 44.01
CA VAL A 475 -2.46 9.10 42.82
C VAL A 475 -1.85 8.45 41.57
N GLY A 476 -0.60 8.00 41.63
CA GLY A 476 0.07 7.34 40.51
C GLY A 476 -0.57 6.01 40.13
N ALA A 477 -0.94 5.18 41.10
CA ALA A 477 -1.70 3.94 40.87
C ALA A 477 -3.07 4.23 40.26
N THR A 478 -3.74 5.31 40.66
CA THR A 478 -5.03 5.73 40.09
C THR A 478 -4.88 6.22 38.65
N MET A 479 -3.85 7.02 38.35
CA MET A 479 -3.54 7.45 36.98
C MET A 479 -3.20 6.26 36.07
N PHE A 480 -2.43 5.31 36.57
CA PHE A 480 -2.13 4.08 35.84
C PHE A 480 -3.37 3.19 35.66
N GLY A 481 -4.21 3.05 36.67
CA GLY A 481 -5.48 2.30 36.58
C GLY A 481 -6.44 2.90 35.57
N THR A 482 -6.62 4.23 35.59
CA THR A 482 -7.45 4.95 34.61
C THR A 482 -6.91 4.82 33.18
N TYR A 483 -5.59 4.89 32.98
CA TYR A 483 -4.97 4.59 31.69
C TYR A 483 -5.30 3.17 31.19
N ASN A 484 -5.19 2.15 32.05
CA ASN A 484 -5.50 0.77 31.68
C ASN A 484 -6.98 0.59 31.31
N VAL A 485 -7.90 1.23 32.05
CA VAL A 485 -9.34 1.22 31.70
C VAL A 485 -9.58 1.87 30.33
N ILE A 486 -9.01 3.05 30.08
CA ILE A 486 -9.19 3.75 28.80
C ILE A 486 -8.58 2.95 27.65
N SER A 487 -7.35 2.45 27.79
CA SER A 487 -6.65 1.74 26.71
C SER A 487 -7.24 0.36 26.43
N LEU A 488 -7.41 -0.48 27.45
CA LEU A 488 -7.80 -1.88 27.28
C LEU A 488 -9.31 -2.09 27.23
N VAL A 489 -10.11 -1.30 27.94
CA VAL A 489 -11.57 -1.48 27.97
C VAL A 489 -12.26 -0.60 26.94
N VAL A 490 -11.85 0.65 26.79
CA VAL A 490 -12.53 1.58 25.87
C VAL A 490 -11.93 1.50 24.47
N LEU A 491 -10.64 1.83 24.32
CA LEU A 491 -10.01 1.97 23.00
C LEU A 491 -9.91 0.63 22.27
N LEU A 492 -9.51 -0.45 22.95
CA LEU A 492 -9.41 -1.77 22.30
C LEU A 492 -10.78 -2.27 21.79
N ASN A 493 -11.85 -2.11 22.58
CA ASN A 493 -13.20 -2.50 22.16
C ASN A 493 -13.73 -1.62 21.01
N MET A 494 -13.42 -0.32 21.03
CA MET A 494 -13.75 0.57 19.93
C MET A 494 -13.01 0.18 18.63
N LEU A 495 -11.73 -0.18 18.71
CA LEU A 495 -10.95 -0.68 17.57
C LEU A 495 -11.59 -1.93 16.96
N ILE A 496 -11.98 -2.90 17.79
CA ILE A 496 -12.65 -4.14 17.34
C ILE A 496 -13.97 -3.80 16.63
N ALA A 497 -14.79 -2.93 17.20
CA ALA A 497 -16.06 -2.52 16.60
C ALA A 497 -15.87 -1.83 15.24
N MET A 498 -14.88 -0.96 15.11
CA MET A 498 -14.56 -0.30 13.85
C MET A 498 -14.00 -1.27 12.80
N MET A 499 -13.13 -2.20 13.20
CA MET A 499 -12.62 -3.23 12.31
C MET A 499 -13.75 -4.13 11.78
N ASN A 500 -14.74 -4.48 12.60
CA ASN A 500 -15.89 -5.26 12.16
C ASN A 500 -16.71 -4.52 11.08
N ASN A 501 -16.96 -3.22 11.26
CA ASN A 501 -17.68 -2.43 10.26
C ASN A 501 -16.86 -2.24 8.97
N SER A 502 -15.57 -1.92 9.10
CA SER A 502 -14.67 -1.79 7.94
C SER A 502 -14.58 -3.11 7.15
N TYR A 503 -14.48 -4.25 7.84
CA TYR A 503 -14.51 -5.56 7.21
C TYR A 503 -15.82 -5.83 6.45
N GLN A 504 -16.97 -5.49 7.02
CA GLN A 504 -18.28 -5.65 6.35
C GLN A 504 -18.43 -4.79 5.09
N LEU A 505 -17.80 -3.62 5.04
CA LEU A 505 -17.80 -2.75 3.85
C LEU A 505 -16.78 -3.16 2.78
N ILE A 506 -15.74 -3.91 3.19
CA ILE A 506 -14.65 -4.34 2.30
C ILE A 506 -14.93 -5.71 1.69
N ALA A 507 -15.52 -6.62 2.48
CA ALA A 507 -15.96 -7.94 2.04
C ALA A 507 -17.13 -7.83 1.04
#